data_AF-A0A7J0F0E4-F1
#
_entry.id   AF-A0A7J0F0E4-F1
#
_cell.length_a   1.000
_cell.length_b   1.000
_cell.length_c   1.000
_cell.angle_alpha   90.00
_cell.angle_beta   90.00
_cell.angle_gamma   90.00
#
_symmetry.space_group_name_H-M   'P 1'
#
loop_
_entity.id
_entity.type
_entity.pdbx_description
1 polymer ?
#
loop_
_entity_poly.entity_id
_entity_poly.type
_entity_poly.pdbx_seq_one_letter_code
_entity_poly.pdbx_strand_id
1 'polypeptide(L)'
;MGDCGSVTECASGSGEPPAILAEFLLDFPIDFYNISLVGGFNIPVSIVHSGGARDCANGPFLRCKTDGGQAASGVKLNAPLTNLAKATVSRATEVVTRRNVPVPVVNSPVTPSRPVDCNSATCLSDLNHHCPHELQVRRNGHVVACKSACLAFNQPEYCCTGAYNNPKTFSPSNYSRMFKDSCPAAYSYAYEDSFKHFYLELIT
;
A
#
# COMPACT_ATOMS: atom_id res chain seq x y z
N MET A 1 7.54 -1.93 13.42
CA MET A 1 6.71 -1.74 12.23
C MET A 1 7.26 -2.62 11.13
N GLY A 2 6.38 -3.31 10.40
CA GLY A 2 6.72 -4.15 9.25
C GLY A 2 7.41 -5.48 9.56
N ASP A 3 7.53 -5.89 10.84
CA ASP A 3 8.18 -7.15 11.20
C ASP A 3 7.31 -8.34 10.81
N CYS A 4 7.89 -9.42 10.30
CA CYS A 4 7.16 -10.64 9.97
C CYS A 4 7.79 -11.89 10.61
N GLY A 5 8.28 -11.76 11.86
CA GLY A 5 8.83 -12.87 12.62
C GLY A 5 10.35 -12.92 12.64
N SER A 6 11.03 -11.76 12.58
CA SER A 6 12.50 -11.66 12.59
C SER A 6 13.22 -12.47 11.49
N VAL A 7 12.50 -12.81 10.43
CA VAL A 7 13.02 -13.43 9.21
C VAL A 7 13.29 -12.36 8.15
N THR A 8 14.28 -12.60 7.31
CA THR A 8 14.55 -11.74 6.15
C THR A 8 13.55 -11.99 5.01
N GLU A 9 12.97 -13.19 4.93
CA GLU A 9 11.93 -13.57 3.95
C GLU A 9 10.64 -13.86 4.70
N CYS A 10 9.61 -13.03 4.50
CA CYS A 10 8.29 -13.34 5.04
C CYS A 10 7.72 -14.55 4.27
N ALA A 11 7.48 -15.66 4.98
CA ALA A 11 6.98 -16.88 4.35
C ALA A 11 5.53 -16.77 3.84
N SER A 12 4.67 -16.04 4.55
CA SER A 12 3.24 -15.83 4.18
C SER A 12 2.51 -14.77 5.03
N GLY A 13 3.23 -13.94 5.79
CA GLY A 13 2.63 -12.97 6.73
C GLY A 13 2.61 -11.54 6.21
N SER A 14 1.58 -10.78 6.58
CA SER A 14 1.63 -9.31 6.51
C SER A 14 2.60 -8.79 7.57
N GLY A 15 3.38 -7.76 7.22
CA GLY A 15 4.23 -7.10 8.20
C GLY A 15 3.42 -6.51 9.35
N GLU A 16 3.97 -6.55 10.57
CA GLU A 16 3.30 -6.08 11.78
C GLU A 16 2.93 -4.60 11.66
N PRO A 17 1.64 -4.23 11.84
CA PRO A 17 1.21 -2.84 11.75
C PRO A 17 1.83 -1.97 12.86
N PRO A 18 1.91 -0.64 12.67
CA PRO A 18 1.48 0.08 11.47
C PRO A 18 2.45 -0.05 10.29
N ALA A 19 1.92 -0.31 9.10
CA ALA A 19 2.68 -0.40 7.87
C ALA A 19 1.81 0.00 6.66
N ILE A 20 2.41 0.80 5.77
CA ILE A 20 1.83 1.05 4.44
C ILE A 20 1.87 -0.25 3.63
N LEU A 21 0.83 -0.50 2.84
CA LEU A 21 0.76 -1.69 1.97
C LEU A 21 0.75 -1.26 0.52
N ALA A 22 1.60 -1.89 -0.30
CA ALA A 22 1.48 -1.90 -1.75
C ALA A 22 0.80 -3.22 -2.14
N GLU A 23 -0.39 -3.12 -2.72
CA GLU A 23 -1.23 -4.26 -3.03
C GLU A 23 -1.27 -4.49 -4.54
N PHE A 24 -1.16 -5.75 -4.95
CA PHE A 24 -1.14 -6.17 -6.35
C PHE A 24 -2.10 -7.34 -6.55
N LEU A 25 -3.01 -7.20 -7.51
CA LEU A 25 -3.78 -8.28 -8.08
C LEU A 25 -3.35 -8.42 -9.55
N LEU A 26 -2.45 -9.35 -9.79
CA LEU A 26 -1.88 -9.60 -11.12
C LEU A 26 -2.76 -10.60 -11.85
N ASP A 27 -3.75 -10.15 -12.62
CA ASP A 27 -4.76 -11.00 -13.25
C ASP A 27 -4.74 -10.91 -14.77
N PHE A 28 -3.95 -11.75 -15.42
CA PHE A 28 -3.77 -11.69 -16.87
C PHE A 28 -5.12 -11.68 -17.61
N PRO A 29 -5.37 -10.69 -18.50
CA PRO A 29 -4.39 -9.75 -19.08
C PRO A 29 -4.30 -8.38 -18.37
N ILE A 30 -4.97 -8.14 -17.24
CA ILE A 30 -5.06 -6.85 -16.54
C ILE A 30 -4.54 -6.96 -15.09
N ASP A 31 -3.46 -6.25 -14.79
CA ASP A 31 -2.97 -6.09 -13.43
C ASP A 31 -3.69 -4.92 -12.75
N PHE A 32 -4.05 -5.09 -11.48
CA PHE A 32 -4.53 -4.03 -10.60
C PHE A 32 -3.53 -3.79 -9.48
N TYR A 33 -3.29 -2.52 -9.15
CA TYR A 33 -2.41 -2.16 -8.07
C TYR A 33 -2.92 -0.93 -7.32
N ASN A 34 -2.63 -0.89 -6.02
CA ASN A 34 -2.97 0.24 -5.17
C ASN A 34 -2.00 0.38 -3.99
N ILE A 35 -2.05 1.52 -3.32
CA ILE A 35 -1.41 1.74 -2.02
C ILE A 35 -2.50 1.89 -0.97
N SER A 36 -2.33 1.23 0.18
CA SER A 36 -3.29 1.24 1.29
C SER A 36 -2.64 1.69 2.59
N LEU A 37 -3.28 2.67 3.24
CA LEU A 37 -2.96 3.20 4.56
C LEU A 37 -3.90 2.65 5.65
N VAL A 38 -4.76 1.67 5.31
CA VAL A 38 -5.66 1.01 6.27
C VAL A 38 -4.87 0.38 7.42
N GLY A 39 -3.69 -0.17 7.10
CA GLY A 39 -2.73 -0.72 8.06
C GLY A 39 -1.84 0.33 8.72
N GLY A 40 -2.06 1.63 8.51
CA GLY A 40 -1.20 2.71 8.99
C GLY A 40 -0.08 3.07 8.01
N PHE A 41 0.86 3.87 8.48
CA PHE A 41 1.99 4.39 7.71
C PHE A 41 3.30 4.19 8.48
N ASN A 42 4.38 3.88 7.76
CA ASN A 42 5.73 3.83 8.32
C ASN A 42 6.76 4.46 7.36
N ILE A 43 6.62 4.25 6.05
CA ILE A 43 7.53 4.78 5.02
C ILE A 43 6.75 5.29 3.79
N PRO A 44 7.24 6.31 3.06
CA PRO A 44 6.67 6.69 1.77
C PRO A 44 6.95 5.63 0.70
N VAL A 45 5.96 5.34 -0.15
CA VAL A 45 6.06 4.32 -1.21
C VAL A 45 5.37 4.77 -2.50
N SER A 46 5.84 4.22 -3.61
CA SER A 46 5.28 4.44 -4.94
C SER A 46 5.27 3.12 -5.72
N ILE A 47 4.21 2.88 -6.47
CA ILE A 47 4.18 1.83 -7.50
C ILE A 47 4.46 2.51 -8.83
N VAL A 48 5.46 2.02 -9.56
CA VAL A 48 5.97 2.62 -10.79
C VAL A 48 5.95 1.59 -11.90
N HIS A 49 5.68 2.02 -13.14
CA HIS A 49 5.64 1.10 -14.28
C HIS A 49 7.04 0.81 -14.80
N SER A 50 7.41 -0.47 -14.86
CA SER A 50 8.75 -0.93 -15.27
C SER A 50 8.70 -1.62 -16.64
N GLY A 51 8.27 -0.91 -17.69
CA GLY A 51 8.15 -1.45 -19.05
C GLY A 51 7.06 -2.55 -19.19
N GLY A 52 6.56 -2.77 -20.40
CA GLY A 52 5.52 -3.79 -20.68
C GLY A 52 4.09 -3.44 -20.21
N ALA A 53 3.90 -2.27 -19.60
CA ALA A 53 2.59 -1.71 -19.28
C ALA A 53 2.00 -0.98 -20.50
N ARG A 54 0.77 -1.32 -20.88
CA ARG A 54 -0.02 -0.58 -21.89
C ARG A 54 -1.49 -0.49 -21.48
N ASP A 55 -2.23 0.39 -22.15
CA ASP A 55 -3.67 0.58 -21.96
C ASP A 55 -4.09 0.74 -20.48
N CYS A 56 -3.30 1.49 -19.70
CA CYS A 56 -3.65 1.67 -18.31
C CYS A 56 -4.79 2.67 -18.17
N ALA A 57 -5.61 2.48 -17.14
CA ALA A 57 -6.62 3.45 -16.79
C ALA A 57 -6.50 3.88 -15.34
N ASN A 58 -6.79 5.15 -15.14
CA ASN A 58 -6.88 5.77 -13.84
C ASN A 58 -8.23 5.42 -13.22
N GLY A 59 -8.20 5.18 -11.92
CA GLY A 59 -9.36 4.78 -11.14
C GLY A 59 -8.95 4.54 -9.70
N PRO A 60 -9.88 4.02 -8.88
CA PRO A 60 -9.61 3.64 -7.50
C PRO A 60 -8.42 2.68 -7.40
N PHE A 61 -8.44 1.70 -8.31
CA PHE A 61 -7.33 0.84 -8.62
C PHE A 61 -6.76 1.32 -9.94
N LEU A 62 -5.45 1.45 -9.97
CA LEU A 62 -4.79 1.62 -11.24
C LEU A 62 -4.74 0.26 -11.91
N ARG A 63 -5.18 0.23 -13.17
CA ARG A 63 -5.26 -0.99 -13.97
C ARG A 63 -4.34 -0.87 -15.16
N CYS A 64 -3.58 -1.91 -15.47
CA CYS A 64 -2.68 -1.94 -16.62
C CYS A 64 -2.74 -3.28 -17.35
N LYS A 65 -2.75 -3.26 -18.68
CA LYS A 65 -2.57 -4.50 -19.45
C LYS A 65 -1.09 -4.89 -19.48
N THR A 66 -0.83 -6.19 -19.40
CA THR A 66 0.52 -6.76 -19.52
C THR A 66 0.82 -7.22 -20.95
N ASP A 67 2.09 -7.16 -21.34
CA ASP A 67 2.58 -7.57 -22.67
C ASP A 67 2.97 -9.07 -22.77
N GLY A 68 2.42 -9.95 -21.92
CA GLY A 68 2.67 -11.40 -22.02
C GLY A 68 3.36 -12.05 -20.81
N GLY A 69 2.88 -11.76 -19.59
CA GLY A 69 3.16 -12.58 -18.41
C GLY A 69 4.18 -12.03 -17.40
N GLN A 70 4.73 -10.84 -17.62
CA GLN A 70 5.51 -10.11 -16.60
C GLN A 70 4.64 -9.03 -15.96
N ALA A 71 4.85 -8.77 -14.65
CA ALA A 71 4.20 -7.67 -13.96
C ALA A 71 4.56 -6.34 -14.65
N ALA A 72 3.55 -5.56 -15.05
CA ALA A 72 3.71 -4.27 -15.71
C ALA A 72 4.32 -3.18 -14.79
N SER A 73 4.45 -3.47 -13.50
CA SER A 73 4.74 -2.53 -12.43
C SER A 73 5.77 -3.08 -11.44
N GLY A 74 6.61 -2.19 -10.91
CA GLY A 74 7.52 -2.41 -9.78
C GLY A 74 7.20 -1.48 -8.60
N VAL A 75 7.78 -1.76 -7.44
CA VAL A 75 7.65 -0.95 -6.21
C VAL A 75 8.89 -0.11 -6.01
N LYS A 76 8.73 1.21 -5.89
CA LYS A 76 9.78 2.15 -5.47
C LYS A 76 9.57 2.54 -4.01
N LEU A 77 10.60 2.29 -3.19
CA LEU A 77 10.65 2.74 -1.81
C LEU A 77 11.34 4.11 -1.75
N ASN A 78 10.70 5.10 -1.12
CA ASN A 78 11.21 6.48 -1.09
C ASN A 78 11.84 6.86 0.27
N ALA A 79 12.22 5.89 1.09
CA ALA A 79 12.85 6.09 2.40
C ALA A 79 14.40 6.10 2.31
N PRO A 80 15.11 6.83 3.18
CA PRO A 80 16.57 6.74 3.31
C PRO A 80 16.97 5.30 3.67
N LEU A 81 17.93 4.73 2.93
CA LEU A 81 18.44 3.35 3.09
C LEU A 81 18.89 3.00 4.52
N THR A 82 19.20 3.98 5.36
CA THR A 82 19.62 3.80 6.76
C THR A 82 18.48 3.58 7.75
N ASN A 83 17.23 3.91 7.38
CA ASN A 83 16.03 3.68 8.19
C ASN A 83 15.27 2.41 7.79
N LEU A 84 15.77 1.68 6.80
CA LEU A 84 15.23 0.43 6.25
C LEU A 84 15.51 -0.79 7.14
N ALA A 85 15.61 -0.60 8.46
CA ALA A 85 15.51 -1.70 9.39
C ALA A 85 14.04 -2.19 9.38
N LYS A 86 13.78 -3.30 8.66
CA LYS A 86 12.51 -4.05 8.61
C LYS A 86 11.41 -3.57 7.65
N ALA A 87 11.74 -3.09 6.46
CA ALA A 87 10.92 -3.52 5.31
C ALA A 87 11.53 -4.84 4.86
N THR A 88 10.82 -5.94 5.07
CA THR A 88 11.29 -7.27 4.72
C THR A 88 11.41 -7.37 3.19
N VAL A 89 12.59 -7.03 2.68
CA VAL A 89 13.01 -7.22 1.29
C VAL A 89 14.28 -8.06 1.36
N SER A 90 14.13 -9.38 1.52
CA SER A 90 15.29 -10.28 1.37
C SER A 90 15.61 -10.46 -0.09
N ARG A 91 16.89 -10.20 -0.39
CA ARG A 91 17.79 -10.77 -1.43
C ARG A 91 17.31 -11.06 -2.86
N ALA A 92 16.03 -11.10 -3.16
CA ALA A 92 15.50 -10.91 -4.50
C ALA A 92 14.99 -9.48 -4.58
N THR A 93 15.35 -8.78 -5.65
CA THR A 93 14.86 -7.45 -6.03
C THR A 93 13.35 -7.44 -6.31
N GLU A 94 12.51 -8.20 -5.59
CA GLU A 94 11.13 -8.52 -5.97
C GLU A 94 10.20 -8.75 -4.75
N VAL A 95 8.98 -8.22 -4.78
CA VAL A 95 7.85 -8.51 -3.86
C VAL A 95 7.12 -9.74 -4.38
N VAL A 96 7.06 -10.79 -3.58
CA VAL A 96 6.34 -12.02 -3.94
C VAL A 96 4.85 -11.84 -3.68
N THR A 97 4.06 -11.84 -4.75
CA THR A 97 2.59 -11.71 -4.67
C THR A 97 1.93 -13.04 -4.33
N ARG A 98 0.62 -13.06 -4.02
CA ARG A 98 -0.15 -14.30 -3.74
C ARG A 98 -0.07 -15.37 -4.84
N ARG A 99 0.25 -15.00 -6.09
CA ARG A 99 0.47 -15.94 -7.20
C ARG A 99 1.92 -16.35 -7.40
N ASN A 100 2.80 -16.00 -6.46
CA ASN A 100 4.25 -16.22 -6.58
C ASN A 100 4.86 -15.52 -7.81
N VAL A 101 4.20 -14.47 -8.32
CA VAL A 101 4.73 -13.62 -9.40
C VAL A 101 5.59 -12.56 -8.75
N PRO A 102 6.88 -12.44 -9.14
CA PRO A 102 7.76 -11.45 -8.58
C PRO A 102 7.47 -10.03 -9.12
N VAL A 103 7.39 -9.05 -8.23
CA VAL A 103 7.20 -7.63 -8.57
C VAL A 103 8.47 -6.85 -8.22
N PRO A 104 9.21 -6.28 -9.19
CA PRO A 104 10.53 -5.75 -8.90
C PRO A 104 10.53 -4.57 -7.92
N VAL A 105 11.36 -4.61 -6.89
CA VAL A 105 11.68 -3.45 -6.03
C VAL A 105 12.77 -2.64 -6.74
N VAL A 106 12.42 -1.42 -7.15
CA VAL A 106 13.30 -0.54 -7.91
C VAL A 106 13.86 0.57 -7.02
N ASN A 107 15.18 0.58 -6.86
CA ASN A 107 15.88 1.59 -6.06
C ASN A 107 16.40 2.78 -6.90
N SER A 108 16.24 2.71 -8.23
CA SER A 108 16.69 3.73 -9.19
C SER A 108 15.52 4.54 -9.76
N PRO A 109 15.77 5.73 -10.35
CA PRO A 109 14.78 6.38 -11.21
C PRO A 109 14.41 5.39 -12.31
N VAL A 110 13.16 4.94 -12.35
CA VAL A 110 12.68 4.19 -13.50
C VAL A 110 12.58 5.19 -14.65
N THR A 111 13.53 5.16 -15.57
CA THR A 111 13.36 5.79 -16.88
C THR A 111 12.24 5.02 -17.58
N PRO A 112 11.09 5.66 -17.89
CA PRO A 112 10.05 5.00 -18.65
C PRO A 112 10.67 4.55 -19.97
N SER A 113 10.75 3.24 -20.21
CA SER A 113 11.30 2.71 -21.46
C SER A 113 10.42 3.06 -22.67
N ARG A 114 9.21 3.57 -22.42
CA ARG A 114 8.30 4.26 -23.35
C ARG A 114 7.53 5.36 -22.59
N PRO A 115 7.02 6.41 -23.25
CA PRO A 115 6.03 7.29 -22.65
C PRO A 115 4.78 6.44 -22.38
N VAL A 116 4.59 6.12 -21.11
CA VAL A 116 3.52 5.28 -20.59
C VAL A 116 2.64 6.25 -19.81
N ASP A 117 1.50 6.66 -20.41
CA ASP A 117 0.52 7.59 -19.82
C ASP A 117 -0.27 6.92 -18.69
N CYS A 118 0.44 6.44 -17.68
CA CYS A 118 -0.13 5.64 -16.60
C CYS A 118 0.20 6.33 -15.30
N ASN A 119 -0.84 6.78 -14.56
CA ASN A 119 -0.61 7.32 -13.24
C ASN A 119 0.03 6.27 -12.34
N SER A 120 0.87 6.71 -11.42
CA SER A 120 1.47 5.87 -10.37
C SER A 120 0.61 5.90 -9.11
N ALA A 121 0.41 4.75 -8.45
CA ALA A 121 -0.13 4.74 -7.09
C ALA A 121 0.99 5.23 -6.17
N THR A 122 0.77 6.32 -5.45
CA THR A 122 1.83 6.91 -4.61
C THR A 122 1.29 7.38 -3.26
N CYS A 123 2.15 7.30 -2.26
CA CYS A 123 2.05 8.04 -1.01
C CYS A 123 3.45 8.54 -0.65
N LEU A 124 3.77 9.74 -1.13
CA LEU A 124 5.09 10.34 -1.00
C LEU A 124 5.22 11.28 0.22
N SER A 125 4.09 11.74 0.74
CA SER A 125 4.04 12.57 1.94
C SER A 125 4.51 11.78 3.16
N ASP A 126 5.36 12.39 3.99
CA ASP A 126 5.74 11.80 5.28
C ASP A 126 4.65 12.03 6.32
N LEU A 127 3.74 11.07 6.43
CA LEU A 127 2.65 11.08 7.42
C LEU A 127 3.17 11.07 8.86
N ASN A 128 4.41 10.65 9.12
CA ASN A 128 4.96 10.68 10.48
C ASN A 128 5.14 12.11 11.01
N HIS A 129 5.39 13.08 10.12
CA HIS A 129 5.59 14.48 10.50
C HIS A 129 4.30 15.16 11.00
N HIS A 130 3.15 14.74 10.46
CA HIS A 130 1.83 15.29 10.80
C HIS A 130 0.94 14.29 11.55
N CYS A 131 1.52 13.19 12.05
CA CYS A 131 0.75 12.14 12.71
C CYS A 131 0.12 12.67 14.02
N PRO A 132 -1.22 12.60 14.18
CA PRO A 132 -1.89 12.99 15.43
C PRO A 132 -1.35 12.21 16.63
N HIS A 133 -1.26 12.84 17.80
CA HIS A 133 -0.57 12.29 18.99
C HIS A 133 -1.09 10.89 19.37
N GLU A 134 -2.40 10.71 19.34
CA GLU A 134 -3.12 9.47 19.62
C GLU A 134 -2.84 8.33 18.62
N LEU A 135 -2.29 8.64 17.44
CA LEU A 135 -1.92 7.67 16.41
C LEU A 135 -0.41 7.40 16.35
N GLN A 136 0.41 8.17 17.05
CA GLN A 136 1.87 8.09 16.94
C GLN A 136 2.43 6.78 17.50
N VAL A 137 3.34 6.16 16.76
CA VAL A 137 4.30 5.19 17.29
C VAL A 137 5.64 5.88 17.43
N ARG A 138 6.15 5.96 18.67
CA ARG A 138 7.39 6.67 18.98
C ARG A 138 8.52 5.70 19.33
N ARG A 139 9.74 6.02 18.88
CA ARG A 139 10.99 5.40 19.33
C ARG A 139 12.05 6.48 19.52
N ASN A 140 12.75 6.45 20.66
CA ASN A 140 13.79 7.44 21.00
C ASN A 140 13.30 8.90 20.83
N GLY A 141 12.08 9.19 21.27
CA GLY A 141 11.49 10.53 21.16
C GLY A 141 11.00 10.94 19.76
N HIS A 142 11.21 10.13 18.72
CA HIS A 142 10.79 10.43 17.34
C HIS A 142 9.57 9.61 16.95
N VAL A 143 8.67 10.19 16.15
CA VAL A 143 7.57 9.45 15.51
C VAL A 143 8.15 8.64 14.37
N VAL A 144 8.04 7.31 14.45
CA VAL A 144 8.63 6.37 13.46
C VAL A 144 7.57 5.66 12.61
N ALA A 145 6.31 5.75 13.02
CA ALA A 145 5.16 5.25 12.27
C ALA A 145 3.88 5.94 12.78
N CYS A 146 2.84 5.92 11.96
CA CYS A 146 1.51 6.43 12.28
C CYS A 146 0.47 5.32 12.16
N LYS A 147 -0.25 5.03 13.24
CA LYS A 147 -1.37 4.07 13.24
C LYS A 147 -2.53 4.63 12.42
N SER A 148 -3.30 3.74 11.79
CA SER A 148 -4.66 4.10 11.36
C SER A 148 -5.60 4.19 12.56
N ALA A 149 -6.75 4.83 12.39
CA ALA A 149 -7.75 4.92 13.46
C ALA A 149 -8.25 3.54 13.93
N CYS A 150 -8.40 2.58 13.01
CA CYS A 150 -8.77 1.21 13.38
C CYS A 150 -7.73 0.59 14.33
N LEU A 151 -6.43 0.72 13.99
CA LEU A 151 -5.34 0.20 14.82
C LEU A 151 -5.20 0.91 16.18
N ALA A 152 -5.62 2.16 16.26
CA ALA A 152 -5.53 2.94 17.50
C ALA A 152 -6.72 2.69 18.44
N PHE A 153 -7.93 2.60 17.91
CA PHE A 153 -9.16 2.61 18.71
C PHE A 153 -9.95 1.29 18.70
N ASN A 154 -9.70 0.44 17.70
CA ASN A 154 -10.39 -0.84 17.51
C ASN A 154 -11.93 -0.74 17.56
N GLN A 155 -12.50 0.37 17.06
CA GLN A 155 -13.94 0.57 17.02
C GLN A 155 -14.52 0.20 15.65
N PRO A 156 -15.76 -0.36 15.59
CA PRO A 156 -16.39 -0.78 14.35
C PRO A 156 -16.45 0.31 13.27
N GLU A 157 -16.69 1.56 13.67
CA GLU A 157 -16.76 2.72 12.79
C GLU A 157 -15.40 3.11 12.18
N TYR A 158 -14.27 2.77 12.82
CA TYR A 158 -12.94 2.99 12.24
C TYR A 158 -12.45 1.76 11.48
N CYS A 159 -12.85 0.58 11.91
CA CYS A 159 -12.43 -0.70 11.33
C CYS A 159 -13.33 -1.18 10.20
N CYS A 160 -14.44 -0.49 9.93
CA CYS A 160 -15.37 -0.85 8.87
C CYS A 160 -15.99 -2.24 9.11
N THR A 161 -16.37 -2.55 10.36
CA THR A 161 -16.91 -3.86 10.77
C THR A 161 -18.31 -3.75 11.37
N GLY A 162 -18.97 -4.89 11.59
CA GLY A 162 -20.31 -4.95 12.19
C GLY A 162 -21.32 -4.13 11.40
N ALA A 163 -22.02 -3.19 12.06
CA ALA A 163 -22.99 -2.31 11.42
C ALA A 163 -22.38 -1.36 10.35
N TYR A 164 -21.05 -1.19 10.34
CA TYR A 164 -20.31 -0.32 9.43
C TYR A 164 -19.62 -1.11 8.30
N ASN A 165 -19.95 -2.39 8.14
CA ASN A 165 -19.35 -3.30 7.14
C ASN A 165 -19.88 -3.11 5.71
N ASN A 166 -20.48 -1.97 5.39
CA ASN A 166 -20.96 -1.69 4.05
C ASN A 166 -20.80 -0.20 3.71
N PRO A 167 -20.64 0.14 2.42
CA PRO A 167 -20.41 1.52 2.00
C PRO A 167 -21.55 2.49 2.33
N LYS A 168 -22.77 2.01 2.56
CA LYS A 168 -23.93 2.86 2.86
C LYS A 168 -23.96 3.31 4.32
N THR A 169 -23.45 2.50 5.23
CA THR A 169 -23.43 2.79 6.67
C THR A 169 -22.08 3.29 7.16
N PHE A 170 -21.02 3.15 6.36
CA PHE A 170 -19.70 3.68 6.67
C PHE A 170 -19.55 5.15 6.26
N SER A 171 -18.87 5.96 7.09
CA SER A 171 -18.51 7.34 6.75
C SER A 171 -17.04 7.62 7.08
N PRO A 172 -16.30 8.37 6.24
CA PRO A 172 -14.90 8.68 6.50
C PRO A 172 -14.70 9.48 7.80
N SER A 173 -13.87 8.94 8.69
CA SER A 173 -13.41 9.64 9.89
C SER A 173 -12.54 10.86 9.55
N ASN A 174 -12.31 11.73 10.54
CA ASN A 174 -11.30 12.80 10.44
C ASN A 174 -9.89 12.23 10.18
N TYR A 175 -9.56 11.08 10.78
CA TYR A 175 -8.26 10.43 10.60
C TYR A 175 -8.07 9.89 9.18
N SER A 176 -9.06 9.18 8.64
CA SER A 176 -8.97 8.65 7.28
C SER A 176 -8.94 9.77 6.24
N ARG A 177 -9.68 10.87 6.46
CA ARG A 177 -9.57 12.08 5.62
C ARG A 177 -8.17 12.69 5.67
N MET A 178 -7.56 12.83 6.85
CA MET A 178 -6.18 13.34 6.96
C MET A 178 -5.17 12.48 6.19
N PHE A 179 -5.32 11.16 6.23
CA PHE A 179 -4.50 10.24 5.44
C PHE A 179 -4.74 10.41 3.94
N LYS A 180 -6.01 10.57 3.53
CA LYS A 180 -6.38 10.79 2.13
C LYS A 180 -5.85 12.12 1.59
N ASP A 181 -5.97 13.18 2.37
CA ASP A 181 -5.49 14.52 2.00
C ASP A 181 -3.96 14.53 1.82
N SER A 182 -3.26 13.77 2.67
CA SER A 182 -1.80 13.62 2.58
C SER A 182 -1.37 12.74 1.41
N CYS A 183 -2.15 11.70 1.08
CA CYS A 183 -1.87 10.77 0.00
C CYS A 183 -3.12 10.51 -0.86
N PRO A 184 -3.48 11.44 -1.78
CA PRO A 184 -4.73 11.34 -2.55
C PRO A 184 -4.80 10.14 -3.49
N ALA A 185 -3.65 9.58 -3.88
CA ALA A 185 -3.54 8.38 -4.71
C ALA A 185 -3.52 7.07 -3.90
N ALA A 186 -3.63 7.13 -2.57
CA ALA A 186 -3.70 5.96 -1.69
C ALA A 186 -5.10 5.80 -1.09
N TYR A 187 -5.42 4.56 -0.70
CA TYR A 187 -6.59 4.23 0.11
C TYR A 187 -6.34 4.58 1.57
N SER A 188 -7.33 5.19 2.20
CA SER A 188 -7.26 5.65 3.58
C SER A 188 -8.21 4.90 4.52
N TYR A 189 -9.22 4.21 3.98
CA TYR A 189 -10.17 3.37 4.72
C TYR A 189 -10.76 2.25 3.85
N ALA A 190 -11.53 1.34 4.45
CA ALA A 190 -11.88 0.07 3.79
C ALA A 190 -12.93 0.19 2.68
N TYR A 191 -13.88 1.14 2.73
CA TYR A 191 -14.97 1.24 1.74
C TYR A 191 -14.87 2.47 0.85
N GLU A 192 -13.64 2.91 0.56
CA GLU A 192 -13.42 4.09 -0.28
C GLU A 192 -13.96 3.90 -1.71
N ASP A 193 -14.17 2.64 -2.15
CA ASP A 193 -14.87 2.33 -3.39
C ASP A 193 -15.62 0.98 -3.41
N SER A 194 -16.61 0.90 -4.31
CA SER A 194 -17.51 -0.26 -4.57
C SER A 194 -16.79 -1.57 -4.94
N PHE A 195 -15.53 -1.48 -5.38
CA PHE A 195 -14.76 -2.62 -5.88
C PHE A 195 -14.21 -3.55 -4.77
N LYS A 196 -14.39 -3.19 -3.50
CA LYS A 196 -14.07 -4.07 -2.36
C LYS A 196 -14.90 -5.34 -2.26
N HIS A 197 -15.96 -5.50 -3.06
CA HIS A 197 -16.63 -6.81 -3.18
C HIS A 197 -15.66 -7.92 -3.62
N PHE A 198 -14.65 -7.60 -4.45
CA PHE A 198 -13.69 -8.59 -4.94
C PHE A 198 -12.53 -8.88 -3.96
N TYR A 199 -12.22 -7.95 -3.05
CA TYR A 199 -11.06 -8.07 -2.15
C TYR A 199 -11.39 -8.74 -0.80
N LEU A 200 -12.65 -8.66 -0.34
CA LEU A 200 -13.06 -9.32 0.90
C LEU A 200 -13.20 -10.85 0.75
N GLU A 201 -13.51 -11.36 -0.45
CA GLU A 201 -13.57 -12.80 -0.72
C GLU A 201 -12.19 -13.50 -0.72
N LEU A 202 -11.08 -12.74 -0.83
CA LEU A 202 -9.72 -13.31 -0.88
C LEU A 202 -9.00 -13.30 0.49
N ILE A 203 -9.62 -12.75 1.53
CA ILE A 203 -9.05 -12.65 2.89
C ILE A 203 -9.86 -13.48 3.92
N THR A 204 -10.91 -14.19 3.47
CA THR A 204 -11.57 -15.25 4.26
C THR A 204 -11.08 -16.63 3.87
#